data_AF-A0A1M6UGU9-F1
#
_entry.id   AF-A0A1M6UGU9-F1
#
_cell.length_a   1.000
_cell.length_b   1.000
_cell.length_c   1.000
_cell.angle_alpha   90.00
_cell.angle_beta   90.00
_cell.angle_gamma   90.00
#
_symmetry.space_group_name_H-M   'P 1'
#
loop_
_entity.id
_entity.type
_entity.pdbx_description
1 polymer ?
#
loop_
_entity_poly.entity_id
_entity_poly.type
_entity_poly.pdbx_seq_one_letter_code
_entity_poly.pdbx_strand_id
1 'polypeptide(L)'
;MEIKINININNDIECNVKNVVEDDCKMPSSKRNIAILCVVIPFLLFLTGISSPFWTDNYILYVFCLLPFYTYMVIIKFLVNSEWQLDYVSEKKFYAAQSCFVGISVPTVISILGGFFGFTDYDALYHGTCVILAFNIPASFIVTFLIGYEYSCLYELKKEQEWLFSICRFGCNKK
;
A
#
# COMPACT_ATOMS: atom_id res chain seq x y z
N MET A 1 -45.29 30.35 18.14
CA MET A 1 -44.71 29.75 19.36
C MET A 1 -43.22 29.61 19.08
N GLU A 2 -42.41 30.57 19.55
CA GLU A 2 -40.96 30.61 19.29
C GLU A 2 -40.21 29.97 20.45
N ILE A 3 -39.40 28.96 20.17
CA ILE A 3 -38.47 28.39 21.14
C ILE A 3 -37.18 29.19 21.05
N LYS A 4 -36.90 30.03 22.07
CA LYS A 4 -35.59 30.65 22.25
C LYS A 4 -34.70 29.72 23.07
N ILE A 5 -33.67 29.16 22.43
CA ILE A 5 -32.60 28.43 23.11
C ILE A 5 -31.52 29.43 23.49
N ASN A 6 -31.32 29.66 24.78
CA ASN A 6 -30.29 30.54 25.32
C ASN A 6 -29.09 29.67 25.72
N ILE A 7 -28.06 29.62 24.88
CA ILE A 7 -26.82 28.89 25.19
C ILE A 7 -25.87 29.86 25.89
N ASN A 8 -25.79 29.73 27.21
CA ASN A 8 -24.84 30.46 28.05
C ASN A 8 -23.45 29.81 27.90
N ILE A 9 -22.63 30.33 26.99
CA ILE A 9 -21.23 29.92 26.83
C ILE A 9 -20.40 30.79 27.78
N ASN A 10 -20.39 30.45 29.06
CA ASN A 10 -19.46 31.05 30.01
C ASN A 10 -18.55 29.95 30.60
N ASN A 11 -17.30 30.01 30.16
CA ASN A 11 -16.09 29.65 30.92
C ASN A 11 -15.92 28.22 31.45
N ASP A 12 -15.80 27.23 30.58
CA ASP A 12 -15.09 25.97 30.93
C ASP A 12 -14.36 25.33 29.73
N ILE A 13 -13.92 26.17 28.78
CA ILE A 13 -13.03 25.74 27.69
C ILE A 13 -11.64 26.33 27.96
N GLU A 14 -11.03 25.96 29.08
CA GLU A 14 -9.58 25.77 29.08
C GLU A 14 -9.32 24.54 28.21
N CYS A 15 -9.36 24.75 26.89
CA CYS A 15 -8.86 23.78 25.93
C CYS A 15 -7.44 23.44 26.37
N ASN A 16 -7.26 22.20 26.77
CA ASN A 16 -5.98 21.60 27.09
C ASN A 16 -5.19 21.45 25.78
N VAL A 17 -4.72 22.58 25.22
CA VAL A 17 -4.01 22.68 23.93
C VAL A 17 -2.71 21.85 23.95
N LYS A 18 -2.21 21.49 25.13
CA LYS A 18 -1.06 20.59 25.27
C LYS A 18 -1.35 19.14 24.86
N ASN A 19 -2.58 18.64 25.04
CA ASN A 19 -2.91 17.24 24.72
C ASN A 19 -3.35 17.03 23.27
N VAL A 20 -3.69 18.09 22.53
CA VAL A 20 -4.04 17.99 21.11
C VAL A 20 -2.79 17.83 20.23
N VAL A 21 -1.63 18.31 20.69
CA VAL A 21 -0.39 18.29 19.90
C VAL A 21 0.35 16.94 19.97
N GLU A 22 0.11 16.10 20.99
CA GLU A 22 0.83 14.82 21.16
C GLU A 22 0.12 13.59 20.57
N ASP A 23 -1.20 13.63 20.36
CA ASP A 23 -1.95 12.48 19.79
C ASP A 23 -2.23 12.57 18.28
N ASP A 24 -2.02 13.74 17.65
CA ASP A 24 -2.22 13.92 16.20
C ASP A 24 -1.12 13.25 15.33
N CYS A 25 -0.03 12.77 15.93
CA CYS A 25 1.02 12.03 15.21
C CYS A 25 0.79 10.52 15.15
N LYS A 26 -0.25 9.98 15.81
CA LYS A 26 -0.50 8.52 15.80
C LYS A 26 -1.43 8.16 14.66
N MET A 27 -0.88 7.43 13.69
CA MET A 27 -1.63 6.85 12.59
C MET A 27 -2.80 6.00 13.12
N PRO A 28 -4.05 6.19 12.64
CA PRO A 28 -5.21 5.44 13.10
C PRO A 28 -4.97 3.93 13.02
N SER A 29 -5.43 3.18 14.02
CA SER A 29 -5.16 1.73 14.15
C SER A 29 -5.53 0.93 12.89
N SER A 30 -6.59 1.32 12.17
CA SER A 30 -6.98 0.71 10.90
C SER A 30 -5.98 0.97 9.78
N LYS A 31 -5.47 2.21 9.64
CA LYS A 31 -4.46 2.55 8.62
C LYS A 31 -3.14 1.84 8.95
N ARG A 32 -2.78 1.74 10.23
CA ARG A 32 -1.59 1.01 10.69
C ARG A 32 -1.65 -0.47 10.31
N ASN A 33 -2.78 -1.15 10.55
CA ASN A 33 -2.94 -2.55 10.18
C ASN A 33 -2.85 -2.76 8.66
N ILE A 34 -3.44 -1.84 7.87
CA ILE A 34 -3.31 -1.86 6.40
C ILE A 34 -1.84 -1.71 5.99
N ALA A 35 -1.09 -0.78 6.57
CA ALA A 35 0.33 -0.60 6.25
C ALA A 35 1.17 -1.83 6.62
N ILE A 36 0.90 -2.47 7.76
CA ILE A 36 1.59 -3.71 8.15
C ILE A 36 1.33 -4.81 7.12
N LEU A 37 0.06 -5.00 6.73
CA LEU A 37 -0.35 -6.04 5.80
C LEU A 37 0.12 -5.74 4.37
N CYS A 38 -0.06 -4.53 3.85
CA CYS A 38 0.26 -4.19 2.46
C CYS A 38 1.73 -3.78 2.22
N VAL A 39 2.50 -3.41 3.26
CA VAL A 39 3.86 -2.87 3.08
C VAL A 39 4.88 -3.68 3.89
N VAL A 40 4.71 -3.78 5.21
CA VAL A 40 5.75 -4.35 6.09
C VAL A 40 5.94 -5.84 5.84
N ILE A 41 4.86 -6.63 5.86
CA ILE A 41 4.94 -8.08 5.65
C ILE A 41 5.48 -8.41 4.25
N PRO A 42 4.95 -7.83 3.15
CA PRO A 42 5.50 -8.04 1.81
C PRO A 42 6.98 -7.69 1.72
N PHE A 43 7.39 -6.57 2.31
CA PHE A 43 8.79 -6.14 2.31
C PHE A 43 9.69 -7.15 3.02
N LEU A 44 9.28 -7.70 4.16
CA LEU A 44 10.04 -8.72 4.89
C LEU A 44 10.12 -10.04 4.10
N LEU A 45 9.03 -10.46 3.46
CA LEU A 45 9.01 -11.65 2.60
C LEU A 45 9.95 -11.47 1.40
N PHE A 46 9.92 -10.29 0.78
CA PHE A 46 10.81 -9.95 -0.32
C PHE A 46 12.28 -9.93 0.12
N LEU A 47 12.58 -9.30 1.26
CA LEU A 47 13.94 -9.21 1.80
C LEU A 47 14.52 -10.60 2.06
N THR A 48 13.70 -11.50 2.63
CA THR A 48 14.10 -12.90 2.88
C THR A 48 14.38 -13.64 1.56
N GLY A 49 13.58 -13.36 0.53
CA GLY A 49 13.77 -13.90 -0.81
C GLY A 49 15.06 -13.45 -1.48
N ILE A 50 15.31 -12.15 -1.52
CA ILE A 50 16.50 -11.57 -2.17
C ILE A 50 17.80 -11.84 -1.40
N SER A 51 17.73 -12.13 -0.09
CA SER A 51 18.88 -12.53 0.73
C SER A 51 19.23 -14.01 0.63
N SER A 52 18.39 -14.84 -0.01
CA SER A 52 18.66 -16.28 -0.12
C SER A 52 20.02 -16.65 -0.75
N PRO A 53 20.59 -15.88 -1.70
CA PRO A 53 21.91 -16.16 -2.25
C PRO A 53 23.04 -16.13 -1.22
N PHE A 54 22.85 -15.50 -0.05
CA PHE A 54 23.86 -15.48 1.01
C PHE A 54 23.99 -16.81 1.76
N TRP A 55 23.00 -17.70 1.68
CA TRP A 55 22.99 -18.95 2.44
C TRP A 55 22.68 -20.19 1.59
N THR A 56 22.37 -20.03 0.30
CA THR A 56 22.18 -21.15 -0.63
C THR A 56 22.62 -20.79 -2.05
N ASP A 57 23.43 -21.67 -2.66
CA ASP A 57 23.82 -21.58 -4.07
C ASP A 57 22.79 -22.26 -5.01
N ASN A 58 21.73 -22.83 -4.45
CA ASN A 58 20.71 -23.55 -5.21
C ASN A 58 19.65 -22.58 -5.78
N TYR A 59 19.63 -22.46 -7.11
CA TYR A 59 18.68 -21.64 -7.86
C TYR A 59 17.20 -22.02 -7.62
N ILE A 60 16.89 -23.31 -7.46
CA ILE A 60 15.51 -23.76 -7.20
C ILE A 60 15.04 -23.23 -5.85
N LEU A 61 15.90 -23.29 -4.82
CA LEU A 61 15.58 -22.77 -3.49
C LEU A 61 15.32 -21.25 -3.53
N TYR A 62 16.02 -20.50 -4.38
CA TYR A 62 15.76 -19.07 -4.55
C TYR A 62 14.34 -18.76 -5.07
N VAL A 63 13.88 -19.48 -6.11
CA VAL A 63 12.52 -19.29 -6.64
C VAL A 63 11.48 -19.55 -5.54
N PHE A 64 11.70 -20.58 -4.72
CA PHE A 64 10.85 -20.87 -3.56
C PHE A 64 10.96 -19.83 -2.44
N CYS A 65 12.06 -19.09 -2.32
CA CYS A 65 12.19 -18.02 -1.32
C CYS A 65 11.45 -16.73 -1.72
N LEU A 66 11.28 -16.44 -3.01
CA LEU A 66 10.47 -15.31 -3.50
C LEU A 66 9.00 -15.66 -3.73
N LEU A 67 8.67 -16.94 -3.94
CA LEU A 67 7.30 -17.40 -4.12
C LEU A 67 6.35 -16.92 -2.99
N PRO A 68 6.71 -16.95 -1.70
CA PRO A 68 5.88 -16.43 -0.61
C PRO A 68 5.54 -14.95 -0.79
N PHE A 69 6.47 -14.11 -1.24
CA PHE A 69 6.22 -12.68 -1.47
C PHE A 69 5.15 -12.47 -2.54
N TYR A 70 5.33 -13.07 -3.72
CA TYR A 70 4.39 -12.93 -4.82
C TYR A 70 3.03 -13.54 -4.50
N THR A 71 3.03 -14.71 -3.85
CA THR A 71 1.81 -15.38 -3.42
C THR A 71 1.05 -14.54 -2.40
N TYR A 72 1.76 -13.95 -1.44
CA TYR A 72 1.16 -13.06 -0.45
C TYR A 72 0.53 -11.82 -1.09
N MET A 73 1.20 -11.19 -2.05
CA MET A 73 0.67 -10.00 -2.74
C MET A 73 -0.56 -10.31 -3.59
N VAL A 74 -0.66 -11.52 -4.15
CA VAL A 74 -1.88 -11.99 -4.82
C VAL A 74 -2.98 -12.30 -3.79
N ILE A 75 -2.66 -13.03 -2.72
CA ILE A 75 -3.62 -13.41 -1.68
C ILE A 75 -4.21 -12.20 -0.96
N ILE A 76 -3.39 -11.21 -0.61
CA ILE A 76 -3.88 -10.04 0.14
C ILE A 76 -4.89 -9.22 -0.68
N LYS A 77 -4.67 -9.18 -2.00
CA LYS A 77 -5.56 -8.53 -2.96
C LYS A 77 -6.91 -9.25 -3.08
N PHE A 78 -6.93 -10.57 -3.08
CA PHE A 78 -8.16 -11.34 -3.33
C PHE A 78 -8.89 -11.82 -2.07
N LEU A 79 -8.19 -12.11 -0.98
CA LEU A 79 -8.72 -12.94 0.11
C LEU A 79 -8.69 -12.29 1.49
N VAL A 80 -7.75 -11.37 1.74
CA VAL A 80 -7.46 -10.94 3.13
C VAL A 80 -8.04 -9.57 3.45
N ASN A 81 -8.10 -8.66 2.48
CA ASN A 81 -8.54 -7.30 2.75
C ASN A 81 -10.04 -7.12 2.44
N SER A 82 -10.86 -7.21 3.48
CA SER A 82 -12.33 -7.04 3.39
C SER A 82 -12.76 -5.71 2.79
N GLU A 83 -11.91 -4.67 2.82
CA GLU A 83 -12.20 -3.38 2.18
C GLU A 83 -12.26 -3.50 0.65
N TRP A 84 -11.63 -4.51 0.04
CA TRP A 84 -11.71 -4.75 -1.40
C TRP A 84 -13.09 -5.25 -1.85
N GLN A 85 -13.84 -5.88 -0.94
CA GLN A 85 -15.17 -6.42 -1.20
C GLN A 85 -16.28 -5.36 -1.11
N LEU A 86 -15.97 -4.11 -0.77
CA LEU A 86 -16.96 -3.03 -0.75
C LEU A 86 -17.32 -2.60 -2.18
N ASP A 87 -18.62 -2.45 -2.46
CA ASP A 87 -19.15 -2.02 -3.77
C ASP A 87 -18.83 -0.56 -4.12
N TYR A 88 -18.37 0.24 -3.15
CA TYR A 88 -17.98 1.65 -3.32
C TYR A 88 -16.53 1.90 -2.89
N VAL A 89 -15.93 2.99 -3.37
CA VAL A 89 -14.54 3.35 -3.03
C VAL A 89 -14.48 4.10 -1.70
N SER A 90 -14.37 3.35 -0.60
CA SER A 90 -14.15 3.92 0.74
C SER A 90 -12.74 4.54 0.84
N GLU A 91 -12.54 5.49 1.77
CA GLU A 91 -11.20 6.06 2.04
C GLU A 91 -10.20 4.96 2.44
N LYS A 92 -10.67 3.94 3.17
CA LYS A 92 -9.86 2.78 3.59
C LYS A 92 -9.50 1.87 2.41
N LYS A 93 -10.43 1.61 1.49
CA LYS A 93 -10.19 0.83 0.25
C LYS A 93 -9.15 1.53 -0.62
N PHE A 94 -9.27 2.84 -0.79
CA PHE A 94 -8.29 3.64 -1.52
C PHE A 94 -6.91 3.62 -0.85
N TYR A 95 -6.86 3.79 0.48
CA TYR A 95 -5.60 3.74 1.24
C TYR A 95 -4.94 2.37 1.19
N ALA A 96 -5.72 1.29 1.21
CA ALA A 96 -5.23 -0.07 1.04
C ALA A 96 -4.64 -0.30 -0.35
N ALA A 97 -5.32 0.12 -1.41
CA ALA A 97 -4.80 0.02 -2.77
C ALA A 97 -3.48 0.79 -2.93
N GLN A 98 -3.41 2.02 -2.41
CA GLN A 98 -2.18 2.82 -2.40
C GLN A 98 -1.05 2.11 -1.65
N SER A 99 -1.33 1.60 -0.45
CA SER A 99 -0.34 0.93 0.39
C SER A 99 0.19 -0.33 -0.28
N CYS A 100 -0.69 -1.13 -0.89
CA CYS A 100 -0.31 -2.34 -1.61
C CYS A 100 0.47 -2.02 -2.91
N PHE A 101 0.18 -0.90 -3.58
CA PHE A 101 1.02 -0.40 -4.69
C PHE A 101 2.42 -0.02 -4.22
N VAL A 102 2.56 0.64 -3.07
CA VAL A 102 3.88 0.91 -2.47
C VAL A 102 4.60 -0.38 -2.09
N GLY A 103 3.88 -1.33 -1.50
CA GLY A 103 4.40 -2.63 -1.07
C GLY A 103 4.93 -3.51 -2.20
N ILE A 104 4.50 -3.29 -3.45
CA ILE A 104 5.05 -3.97 -4.63
C ILE A 104 6.09 -3.13 -5.38
N SER A 105 5.86 -1.82 -5.53
CA SER A 105 6.73 -0.95 -6.33
C SER A 105 8.11 -0.77 -5.71
N VAL A 106 8.21 -0.66 -4.38
CA VAL A 106 9.49 -0.53 -3.69
C VAL A 106 10.37 -1.78 -3.88
N PRO A 107 9.89 -3.01 -3.61
CA PRO A 107 10.61 -4.24 -3.97
C PRO A 107 11.02 -4.36 -5.44
N THR A 108 10.16 -3.92 -6.37
CA THR A 108 10.47 -3.92 -7.81
C THR A 108 11.66 -3.02 -8.12
N VAL A 109 11.66 -1.78 -7.58
CA VAL A 109 12.79 -0.85 -7.76
C VAL A 109 14.07 -1.40 -7.15
N ILE A 110 14.00 -2.00 -5.95
CA ILE A 110 15.16 -2.64 -5.30
C ILE A 110 15.69 -3.79 -6.16
N SER A 111 14.82 -4.59 -6.77
CA SER A 111 15.22 -5.68 -7.67
C SER A 111 15.93 -5.17 -8.92
N ILE A 112 15.44 -4.09 -9.52
CA ILE A 112 16.05 -3.48 -10.70
C ILE A 112 17.43 -2.90 -10.34
N LEU A 113 17.51 -2.12 -9.26
CA LEU A 113 18.76 -1.52 -8.81
C LEU A 113 19.78 -2.57 -8.38
N GLY A 114 19.35 -3.58 -7.62
CA GLY A 114 20.20 -4.71 -7.26
C GLY A 114 20.73 -5.44 -8.50
N GLY A 115 19.88 -5.61 -9.53
CA GLY A 115 20.26 -6.28 -10.77
C GLY A 115 21.31 -5.48 -11.53
N PHE A 116 21.16 -4.15 -11.55
CA PHE A 116 22.10 -3.24 -12.19
C PHE A 116 23.43 -3.16 -11.46
N PHE A 117 23.43 -3.01 -10.12
CA PHE A 117 24.66 -2.90 -9.33
C PHE A 117 25.38 -4.24 -9.13
N GLY A 118 24.66 -5.37 -9.16
CA GLY A 118 25.27 -6.70 -9.09
C GLY A 118 25.94 -7.13 -10.38
N PHE A 119 25.63 -6.47 -11.51
CA PHE A 119 26.14 -6.81 -12.82
C PHE A 119 27.60 -6.39 -12.95
N THR A 120 28.50 -7.38 -12.82
CA THR A 120 29.95 -7.18 -12.90
C THR A 120 30.53 -7.73 -14.20
N ASP A 121 30.11 -8.94 -14.63
CA ASP A 121 30.53 -9.59 -15.87
C ASP A 121 29.39 -10.40 -16.50
N TYR A 122 29.52 -10.77 -17.79
CA TYR A 122 28.54 -11.64 -18.47
C TYR A 122 28.41 -13.03 -17.84
N ASP A 123 29.45 -13.55 -17.17
CA ASP A 123 29.37 -14.80 -16.43
C ASP A 123 28.42 -14.69 -15.21
N ALA A 124 28.24 -13.50 -14.64
CA ALA A 124 27.28 -13.25 -13.58
C ALA A 124 25.81 -13.42 -14.06
N LEU A 125 25.54 -13.27 -15.37
CA LEU A 125 24.21 -13.56 -15.94
C LEU A 125 23.88 -15.04 -16.00
N TYR A 126 24.89 -15.91 -15.92
CA TYR A 126 24.71 -17.36 -15.97
C TYR A 126 24.83 -17.99 -14.57
N HIS A 127 25.52 -17.32 -13.64
CA HIS A 127 25.75 -17.81 -12.30
C HIS A 127 25.59 -16.69 -11.24
N GLY A 128 24.73 -16.93 -10.24
CA GLY A 128 24.62 -16.10 -9.02
C GLY A 128 23.47 -15.08 -8.98
N THR A 129 23.67 -14.01 -8.22
CA THR A 129 22.65 -13.01 -7.84
C THR A 129 22.06 -12.24 -9.02
N CYS A 130 22.75 -12.15 -10.16
CA CYS A 130 22.25 -11.48 -11.36
C CYS A 130 21.24 -12.31 -12.16
N VAL A 131 21.39 -13.65 -12.23
CA VAL A 131 20.37 -14.57 -12.80
C VAL A 131 19.04 -14.39 -12.06
N ILE A 132 19.18 -14.41 -10.74
CA ILE A 132 18.15 -14.24 -9.72
C ILE A 132 17.34 -12.96 -9.94
N LEU A 133 18.03 -11.85 -10.19
CA LEU A 133 17.40 -10.55 -10.44
C LEU A 133 16.84 -10.45 -11.87
N ALA A 134 17.47 -11.07 -12.86
CA ALA A 134 16.96 -11.12 -14.23
C ALA A 134 15.61 -11.85 -14.34
N PHE A 135 15.37 -12.91 -13.56
CA PHE A 135 14.05 -13.57 -13.50
C PHE A 135 13.04 -12.82 -12.63
N ASN A 136 13.52 -12.11 -11.60
CA ASN A 136 12.65 -11.37 -10.70
C ASN A 136 12.11 -10.08 -11.34
N ILE A 137 12.91 -9.41 -12.19
CA ILE A 137 12.53 -8.14 -12.83
C ILE A 137 11.22 -8.29 -13.64
N PRO A 138 11.06 -9.23 -14.59
CA PRO A 138 9.81 -9.39 -15.33
C PRO A 138 8.60 -9.67 -14.44
N ALA A 139 8.73 -10.56 -13.45
CA ALA A 139 7.65 -10.88 -12.53
C ALA A 139 7.24 -9.66 -11.69
N SER A 140 8.23 -8.94 -11.15
CA SER A 140 8.03 -7.74 -10.35
C SER A 140 7.36 -6.61 -11.15
N PHE A 141 7.74 -6.43 -12.43
CA PHE A 141 7.09 -5.50 -13.35
C PHE A 141 5.63 -5.85 -13.60
N ILE A 142 5.34 -7.11 -13.93
CA ILE A 142 3.97 -7.58 -14.21
C ILE A 142 3.08 -7.35 -12.99
N VAL A 143 3.52 -7.77 -11.81
CA VAL A 143 2.71 -7.65 -10.58
C VAL A 143 2.54 -6.18 -10.17
N THR A 144 3.58 -5.35 -10.32
CA THR A 144 3.49 -3.90 -10.06
C THR A 144 2.53 -3.22 -11.02
N PHE A 145 2.58 -3.57 -12.31
CA PHE A 145 1.69 -2.99 -13.31
C PHE A 145 0.23 -3.39 -13.07
N LEU A 146 -0.03 -4.66 -12.74
CA LEU A 146 -1.39 -5.15 -12.43
C LEU A 146 -1.99 -4.43 -11.21
N ILE A 147 -1.21 -4.28 -10.14
CA ILE A 147 -1.66 -3.57 -8.93
C ILE A 147 -1.79 -2.05 -9.19
N GLY A 148 -0.84 -1.48 -9.95
CA GLY A 148 -0.85 -0.06 -10.32
C GLY A 148 -2.03 0.33 -11.21
N TYR A 149 -2.41 -0.54 -12.16
CA TYR A 149 -3.59 -0.36 -13.00
C TYR A 149 -4.86 -0.30 -12.16
N GLU A 150 -5.04 -1.24 -11.23
CA GLU A 150 -6.20 -1.24 -10.34
C GLU A 150 -6.26 -0.04 -9.41
N TYR A 151 -5.11 0.36 -8.85
CA TYR A 151 -5.02 1.60 -8.07
C TYR A 151 -5.44 2.81 -8.91
N SER A 152 -5.03 2.88 -10.18
CA SER A 152 -5.38 3.98 -11.08
C SER A 152 -6.88 4.01 -11.38
N CYS A 153 -7.51 2.85 -11.64
CA CYS A 153 -8.96 2.76 -11.80
C CYS A 153 -9.71 3.21 -10.53
N LEU A 154 -9.25 2.78 -9.35
CA LEU A 154 -9.85 3.20 -8.08
C LEU A 154 -9.70 4.71 -7.84
N TYR A 155 -8.58 5.29 -8.26
CA TYR A 155 -8.34 6.73 -8.18
C TYR A 155 -9.33 7.53 -9.05
N GLU A 156 -9.53 7.11 -10.31
CA GLU A 156 -10.50 7.74 -11.21
C GLU A 156 -11.93 7.65 -10.67
N LEU A 157 -12.34 6.47 -10.20
CA LEU A 157 -13.66 6.26 -9.59
C LEU A 157 -13.87 7.14 -8.35
N LYS A 158 -12.86 7.26 -7.49
CA LYS A 158 -12.93 8.14 -6.31
C LYS A 158 -13.10 9.61 -6.71
N LYS A 159 -12.35 10.06 -7.73
CA LYS A 159 -12.44 11.42 -8.25
C LYS A 159 -13.84 11.73 -8.80
N GLU A 160 -14.46 10.78 -9.52
CA GLU A 160 -15.84 10.94 -10.00
C GLU A 160 -16.85 10.97 -8.85
N GLN A 161 -16.69 10.12 -7.83
CA GLN A 161 -17.55 10.15 -6.63
C GLN A 161 -17.46 11.48 -5.88
N GLU A 162 -16.25 12.00 -5.66
CA GLU A 162 -16.05 13.30 -5.02
C GLU A 162 -16.70 14.43 -5.83
N TRP A 163 -16.60 14.38 -7.16
CA TRP A 163 -17.26 15.33 -8.05
C TRP A 163 -18.79 15.27 -7.94
N LEU A 164 -19.38 14.07 -7.98
CA LEU A 164 -20.83 13.88 -7.80
C LEU A 164 -21.31 14.40 -6.44
N PHE A 165 -20.61 14.08 -5.35
CA PHE A 165 -20.96 14.57 -4.02
C PHE A 165 -20.85 16.09 -3.89
N SER A 166 -19.90 16.72 -4.59
CA SER A 166 -19.79 18.18 -4.62
C SER A 166 -21.04 18.81 -5.22
N ILE A 167 -21.56 18.27 -6.32
CA ILE A 167 -22.78 18.74 -6.98
C ILE A 167 -23.99 18.56 -6.08
N CYS A 168 -24.13 17.41 -5.42
CA CYS A 168 -25.22 17.14 -4.49
C CYS A 168 -25.21 18.08 -3.27
N ARG A 169 -24.03 18.46 -2.75
CA ARG A 169 -23.91 19.45 -1.67
C ARG A 169 -24.41 20.84 -2.09
N PHE A 170 -24.14 21.27 -3.31
CA PHE A 170 -24.68 22.52 -3.84
C PHE A 170 -26.19 22.48 -4.03
N GLY A 171 -26.77 21.31 -4.29
CA GLY A 171 -28.22 21.12 -4.41
C GLY A 171 -28.98 21.20 -3.08
N CYS A 172 -28.38 20.76 -1.96
CA CYS A 172 -29.04 20.73 -0.64
C CYS A 172 -28.95 22.04 0.16
N ASN A 173 -28.08 22.99 -0.21
CA ASN A 173 -27.94 24.28 0.48
C ASN A 173 -28.88 25.39 -0.05
N LYS A 174 -29.89 25.03 -0.85
CA LYS A 174 -30.99 25.93 -1.22
C LYS A 174 -32.26 25.57 -0.44
N LYS A 175 -32.31 25.93 0.83
CA LYS A 175 -33.56 26.17 1.57
C LYS A 175 -33.39 27.34 2.52
#